data_AF-A0A0L6TZK9-F1
#
_entry.id   AF-A0A0L6TZK9-F1
#
_cell.length_a   1.000
_cell.length_b   1.000
_cell.length_c   1.000
_cell.angle_alpha   90.00
_cell.angle_beta   90.00
_cell.angle_gamma   90.00
#
_symmetry.space_group_name_H-M   'P 1'
#
loop_
_entity.id
_entity.type
_entity.pdbx_description
1 polymer ?
#
loop_
_entity_poly.entity_id
_entity_poly.type
_entity_poly.pdbx_seq_one_letter_code
_entity_poly.pdbx_strand_id
1 'polypeptide(L)'
;MSKRLRIVPILIPFVLLGATLLMGFIWPKQFTPFMTSIFIALMSNAGWMVSIGVLIFVGCMVLLFIHPFGSIKFGGKNAMPKYKTRIWWAISLYS
;
A
#
# COMPACT_ATOMS: atom_id res chain seq x y z
N MET A 1 -10.49 11.73 26.94
CA MET A 1 -10.65 10.47 26.18
C MET A 1 -9.27 9.98 25.73
N SER A 2 -8.51 9.33 26.63
CA SER A 2 -7.18 8.81 26.29
C SER A 2 -7.33 7.47 25.56
N LYS A 3 -7.15 7.47 24.23
CA LYS A 3 -7.15 6.23 23.45
C LYS A 3 -5.88 5.46 23.81
N ARG A 4 -6.01 4.21 24.27
CA ARG A 4 -4.86 3.31 24.46
C ARG A 4 -4.13 3.17 23.13
N LEU A 5 -2.93 3.73 23.04
CA LEU A 5 -2.05 3.50 21.90
C LEU A 5 -1.68 2.01 21.88
N ARG A 6 -1.88 1.37 20.74
CA ARG A 6 -1.39 0.01 20.53
C ARG A 6 0.11 0.13 20.25
N ILE A 7 0.91 -0.04 21.28
CA ILE A 7 2.36 0.21 21.25
C ILE A 7 3.06 -0.79 20.32
N VAL A 8 2.61 -2.05 20.30
CA VAL A 8 3.28 -3.13 19.54
C VAL A 8 3.25 -2.88 18.00
N PRO A 9 2.11 -2.59 17.35
CA PRO A 9 2.10 -2.28 15.91
C PRO A 9 2.87 -1.01 15.52
N ILE A 10 3.09 -0.09 16.46
CA ILE A 10 3.79 1.17 16.22
C ILE A 10 5.31 0.99 16.37
N LEU A 11 5.73 0.17 17.34
CA LEU A 11 7.14 -0.01 17.66
C LEU A 11 7.91 -0.72 16.55
N ILE A 12 7.28 -1.71 15.90
CA ILE A 12 7.91 -2.50 14.83
C ILE A 12 8.37 -1.62 13.65
N PRO A 13 7.50 -0.82 12.99
CA PRO A 13 7.94 0.06 11.91
C PRO A 13 8.90 1.14 12.40
N PHE A 14 8.76 1.63 13.63
CA PHE A 14 9.66 2.63 14.20
C PHE A 14 11.09 2.09 14.37
N VAL A 15 11.24 0.88 14.88
CA VAL A 15 12.55 0.22 15.03
C VAL A 15 13.16 -0.08 13.66
N LEU A 16 12.38 -0.56 12.70
CA LEU A 16 12.86 -0.84 11.35
C LEU A 16 13.36 0.44 10.64
N LEU A 17 12.59 1.54 10.73
CA LEU A 17 12.99 2.83 10.19
C LEU A 17 14.22 3.41 10.90
N GLY A 18 14.27 3.30 12.22
CA GLY A 18 15.42 3.73 13.01
C GLY A 18 16.69 2.97 12.61
N ALA A 19 16.59 1.64 12.47
CA ALA A 19 17.71 0.79 12.07
C ALA A 19 18.22 1.12 10.66
N THR A 20 17.32 1.31 9.68
CA THR A 20 17.72 1.65 8.31
C THR A 20 18.38 3.03 8.24
N LEU A 21 17.87 4.01 8.99
CA LEU A 21 18.50 5.34 9.10
C LEU A 21 19.90 5.25 9.72
N LEU A 22 20.05 4.56 10.85
CA LEU A 22 21.36 4.40 11.52
C LEU A 22 22.38 3.71 10.61
N MET A 23 21.98 2.66 9.87
CA MET A 23 22.85 2.01 8.89
C MET A 23 23.28 2.96 7.76
N GLY A 24 22.38 3.83 7.30
CA GLY A 24 22.67 4.83 6.28
C GLY A 24 23.68 5.89 6.76
N PHE A 25 23.60 6.31 8.03
CA PHE A 25 24.53 7.29 8.61
C PHE A 25 25.90 6.70 8.94
N ILE A 26 25.97 5.47 9.46
CA ILE A 26 27.22 4.86 9.92
C ILE A 26 28.04 4.30 8.75
N TRP A 27 27.38 3.71 7.74
CA TRP A 27 28.05 3.06 6.59
C TRP A 27 27.48 3.48 5.23
N PRO A 28 27.55 4.77 4.87
CA PRO A 28 26.90 5.29 3.66
C PRO A 28 27.40 4.63 2.37
N LYS A 29 28.69 4.24 2.31
CA LYS A 29 29.29 3.63 1.11
C LYS A 29 28.82 2.19 0.86
N GLN A 30 28.50 1.45 1.92
CA GLN A 30 28.08 0.05 1.83
C GLN A 30 26.55 -0.09 1.85
N PHE A 31 25.84 0.92 2.37
CA PHE A 31 24.38 0.92 2.45
C PHE A 31 23.72 0.84 1.07
N THR A 32 24.10 1.71 0.13
CA THR A 32 23.53 1.74 -1.22
C THR A 32 23.68 0.42 -1.99
N PRO A 33 24.89 -0.18 -2.10
CA PRO A 33 25.01 -1.46 -2.81
C PRO A 33 24.30 -2.62 -2.09
N PHE A 34 24.23 -2.59 -0.75
CA PHE A 34 23.50 -3.59 0.03
C PHE A 34 21.97 -3.49 -0.18
N MET A 35 21.40 -2.29 -0.18
CA MET A 35 19.98 -2.09 -0.47
C MET A 35 19.64 -2.50 -1.92
N THR A 36 20.51 -2.14 -2.86
CA THR A 36 20.34 -2.50 -4.28
C THR A 36 20.43 -4.02 -4.50
N SER A 37 21.34 -4.72 -3.82
CA SER A 37 21.44 -6.18 -3.96
C SER A 37 20.21 -6.90 -3.42
N ILE A 38 19.64 -6.43 -2.29
CA ILE A 38 18.37 -6.92 -1.76
C ILE A 38 17.24 -6.68 -2.77
N PHE A 39 17.17 -5.48 -3.33
CA PHE A 39 16.16 -5.14 -4.34
C PHE A 39 16.27 -6.04 -5.58
N ILE A 40 17.47 -6.26 -6.11
CA ILE A 40 17.71 -7.14 -7.27
C ILE A 40 17.36 -8.60 -6.92
N ALA A 41 17.73 -9.08 -5.73
CA ALA A 41 17.38 -10.43 -5.29
C ALA A 41 15.86 -10.61 -5.18
N LEU A 42 15.14 -9.59 -4.68
CA LEU A 42 13.68 -9.61 -4.64
C LEU A 42 13.08 -9.58 -6.04
N MET A 43 13.58 -8.74 -6.94
CA MET A 43 13.07 -8.63 -8.31
C MET A 43 13.33 -9.91 -9.11
N SER A 44 14.50 -10.52 -8.96
CA SER A 44 14.88 -11.75 -9.65
C SER A 44 14.02 -12.95 -9.21
N ASN A 45 13.68 -13.03 -7.93
CA ASN A 45 12.99 -14.20 -7.37
C ASN A 45 11.47 -14.02 -7.26
N ALA A 46 11.01 -12.80 -6.97
CA ALA A 46 9.60 -12.49 -6.73
C ALA A 46 8.98 -11.58 -7.80
N GLY A 47 9.76 -11.10 -8.78
CA GLY A 47 9.25 -10.25 -9.86
C GLY A 47 8.11 -10.89 -10.65
N TRP A 48 8.17 -12.20 -10.88
CA TRP A 48 7.07 -12.93 -11.53
C TRP A 48 5.79 -12.95 -10.67
N MET A 49 5.91 -13.09 -9.34
CA MET A 49 4.77 -13.03 -8.42
C MET A 49 4.14 -11.64 -8.43
N VAL A 50 4.96 -10.58 -8.46
CA VAL A 50 4.48 -9.20 -8.54
C VAL A 50 3.73 -8.98 -9.85
N SER A 51 4.29 -9.39 -10.99
CA SER A 51 3.66 -9.25 -12.31
C SER A 51 2.31 -9.97 -12.39
N ILE A 52 2.24 -11.23 -11.92
CA ILE A 52 0.98 -11.99 -11.87
C ILE A 52 0.01 -11.35 -10.87
N GLY A 53 0.50 -10.90 -9.71
CA GLY A 53 -0.31 -10.24 -8.70
C GLY A 53 -0.97 -8.97 -9.22
N VAL A 54 -0.23 -8.14 -9.97
CA VAL A 54 -0.77 -6.95 -10.63
C VAL A 54 -1.80 -7.33 -11.69
N LEU A 55 -1.52 -8.36 -12.50
CA LEU A 55 -2.45 -8.83 -13.52
C LEU A 55 -3.77 -9.32 -12.89
N ILE A 56 -3.69 -10.08 -11.79
CA ILE A 56 -4.86 -10.55 -11.04
C ILE A 56 -5.61 -9.37 -10.44
N PHE A 57 -4.91 -8.40 -9.85
CA PHE A 57 -5.55 -7.24 -9.23
C PHE A 57 -6.34 -6.42 -10.26
N VAL A 58 -5.74 -6.15 -11.42
CA VAL A 58 -6.40 -5.49 -12.55
C VAL A 58 -7.57 -6.33 -13.06
N GLY A 59 -7.38 -7.65 -13.23
CA GLY A 59 -8.43 -8.58 -13.64
C GLY A 59 -9.61 -8.57 -12.68
N CYS A 60 -9.37 -8.61 -11.36
CA CYS A 60 -10.39 -8.49 -10.33
C CYS A 60 -11.14 -7.16 -10.40
N MET A 61 -10.45 -6.04 -10.67
CA MET A 61 -11.11 -4.74 -10.82
C MET A 61 -12.06 -4.72 -12.03
N VAL A 62 -11.62 -5.27 -13.18
CA VAL A 62 -12.48 -5.38 -14.37
C VAL A 62 -13.65 -6.33 -14.12
N LEU A 63 -13.42 -7.47 -13.47
CA LEU A 63 -14.48 -8.40 -13.09
C LEU A 63 -15.49 -7.75 -12.14
N LEU A 64 -15.05 -7.01 -11.13
CA LEU A 64 -15.95 -6.28 -10.23
C LEU A 64 -16.75 -5.21 -10.96
N PHE A 65 -16.20 -4.60 -12.01
CA PHE A 65 -16.90 -3.61 -12.83
C PHE A 65 -18.04 -4.24 -13.66
N ILE A 66 -17.80 -5.43 -14.22
CA ILE A 66 -18.78 -6.14 -15.08
C ILE A 66 -19.77 -6.96 -14.26
N HIS A 67 -19.33 -7.55 -13.13
CA HIS A 67 -20.14 -8.42 -12.30
C HIS A 67 -21.20 -7.61 -11.53
N PRO A 68 -22.41 -8.16 -11.27
CA PRO A 68 -23.45 -7.50 -10.48
C PRO A 68 -23.04 -7.09 -9.05
N PHE A 69 -21.87 -7.53 -8.58
CA PHE A 69 -21.26 -7.05 -7.33
C PHE A 69 -20.83 -5.58 -7.42
N GLY A 70 -20.49 -5.07 -8.61
CA GLY A 70 -20.16 -3.65 -8.83
C GLY A 70 -21.34 -2.71 -8.65
N SER A 71 -22.58 -3.22 -8.67
CA SER A 71 -23.79 -2.42 -8.41
C SER A 71 -24.08 -2.23 -6.91
N ILE A 72 -23.33 -2.92 -6.03
CA ILE A 72 -23.53 -2.82 -4.59
C ILE A 72 -22.98 -1.48 -4.07
N LYS A 73 -23.86 -0.72 -3.42
CA LYS A 73 -23.49 0.53 -2.75
C LYS A 73 -22.82 0.24 -1.42
N PHE A 74 -21.59 0.72 -1.24
CA PHE A 74 -20.89 0.68 0.05
C PHE A 74 -21.60 1.60 1.05
N GLY A 75 -22.16 1.03 2.12
CA GLY A 75 -22.91 1.76 3.16
C GLY A 75 -24.41 1.45 3.25
N GLY A 76 -24.92 0.50 2.44
CA GLY A 76 -26.32 0.03 2.50
C GLY A 76 -27.13 0.35 1.25
N LYS A 77 -28.31 -0.29 1.11
CA LYS A 77 -29.14 -0.28 -0.11
C LYS A 77 -29.50 1.13 -0.62
N ASN A 78 -29.61 2.10 0.29
CA ASN A 78 -29.99 3.49 0.01
C ASN A 78 -28.89 4.51 0.33
N ALA A 79 -27.64 4.08 0.49
CA ALA A 79 -26.55 5.03 0.79
C ALA A 79 -26.38 6.04 -0.36
N MET A 80 -26.48 7.32 -0.02
CA MET A 80 -26.16 8.42 -0.94
C MET A 80 -24.67 8.76 -0.80
N PRO A 81 -23.99 9.14 -1.89
CA PRO A 81 -22.59 9.51 -1.84
C PRO A 81 -22.37 10.69 -0.88
N LYS A 82 -21.46 10.52 0.08
CA LYS A 82 -21.14 11.56 1.07
C LYS A 82 -20.58 12.84 0.45
N TYR A 83 -19.93 12.71 -0.71
CA TYR A 83 -19.33 13.83 -1.44
C TYR A 83 -19.88 13.91 -2.86
N LYS A 84 -20.00 15.14 -3.37
CA LYS A 84 -20.31 15.39 -4.78
C LYS A 84 -19.18 14.81 -5.65
N THR A 85 -19.51 14.22 -6.79
CA THR A 85 -18.56 13.51 -7.67
C THR A 85 -17.29 14.30 -7.99
N ARG A 86 -17.39 15.61 -8.23
CA ARG A 86 -16.20 16.48 -8.48
C ARG A 86 -15.26 16.59 -7.28
N ILE A 87 -15.83 16.71 -6.07
CA ILE A 87 -15.06 16.77 -4.83
C ILE A 87 -14.44 15.40 -4.55
N TRP A 88 -15.17 14.32 -4.82
CA TRP A 88 -14.64 12.97 -4.69
C TRP A 88 -13.44 12.72 -5.62
N TRP A 89 -13.51 13.14 -6.90
CA TRP A 89 -12.37 13.07 -7.81
C TRP A 89 -11.18 13.91 -7.34
N ALA A 90 -11.43 15.11 -6.81
CA ALA A 90 -10.37 15.95 -6.25
C ALA A 90 -9.70 15.30 -5.04
N ILE A 91 -10.46 14.62 -4.17
CA ILE A 91 -9.89 13.90 -3.02
C ILE A 91 -9.07 12.69 -3.49
N SER A 92 -9.61 11.86 -4.38
CA SER A 92 -8.97 10.61 -4.82
C SER A 92 -7.73 10.83 -5.69
N LEU A 93 -7.66 11.92 -6.46
CA LEU A 93 -6.49 12.25 -7.29
C LEU A 93 -5.40 13.00 -6.52
N TYR A 94 -5.75 13.59 -5.37
CA TYR A 94 -4.83 14.37 -4.53
C TYR A 94 -4.25 13.56 -3.35
N SER A 95 -4.90 12.45 -2.98
CA SER A 95 -4.43 11.50 -1.97
C SER A 95 -3.36 10.56 -2.52
#